data_AF-A0A0G1N726-F1
#
_entry.id   AF-A0A0G1N726-F1
#
_cell.length_a   1.000
_cell.length_b   1.000
_cell.length_c   1.000
_cell.angle_alpha   90.00
_cell.angle_beta   90.00
_cell.angle_gamma   90.00
#
_symmetry.space_group_name_H-M   'P 1'
#
loop_
_entity.id
_entity.type
_entity.pdbx_description
1 polymer ?
#
loop_
_entity_poly.entity_id
_entity_poly.type
_entity_poly.pdbx_seq_one_letter_code
_entity_poly.pdbx_strand_id
1 'polypeptide(L)'
;DLISMGANIFIADPHRVIVTGPTKLRAEKLFCKDIRAGISIILAALVARGTSVIENVEVVERGYEKIVERFQGLGAEIRRKESLNG
;
A
#
# COMPACT_ATOMS: atom_id res chain seq x y z
N ASP A 1 -2.45 -4.15 4.32
CA ASP A 1 -3.83 -4.15 4.84
C ASP A 1 -4.13 -2.73 5.32
N LEU A 2 -5.32 -2.19 5.04
CA LEU A 2 -5.71 -0.84 5.47
C LEU A 2 -6.09 -0.81 6.95
N ILE A 3 -6.61 -1.92 7.49
CA ILE A 3 -6.98 -2.02 8.91
C ILE A 3 -5.73 -1.87 9.78
N SER A 4 -4.61 -2.51 9.40
CA SER A 4 -3.34 -2.38 10.13
C SER A 4 -2.76 -0.95 10.07
N MET A 5 -3.00 -0.22 8.97
CA MET A 5 -2.66 1.20 8.87
C MET A 5 -3.59 2.12 9.69
N GLY A 6 -4.57 1.54 10.38
CA GLY A 6 -5.49 2.23 11.28
C GLY A 6 -6.82 2.63 10.65
N ALA A 7 -7.14 2.20 9.43
CA ALA A 7 -8.42 2.52 8.80
C ALA A 7 -9.61 1.94 9.58
N ASN A 8 -10.67 2.74 9.77
CA ASN A 8 -11.92 2.28 10.36
C ASN A 8 -12.76 1.55 9.31
N ILE A 9 -12.62 0.22 9.28
CA ILE A 9 -13.32 -0.67 8.35
C ILE A 9 -14.06 -1.72 9.15
N PHE A 10 -15.36 -1.85 8.89
CA PHE A 10 -16.21 -2.90 9.45
C PHE A 10 -16.71 -3.82 8.33
N ILE A 11 -16.47 -5.12 8.47
CA ILE A 11 -16.97 -6.13 7.55
C ILE A 11 -18.41 -6.45 7.97
N ALA A 12 -19.39 -6.01 7.19
CA ALA A 12 -20.80 -6.20 7.52
C ALA A 12 -21.29 -7.59 7.12
N ASP A 13 -20.86 -8.09 5.95
CA ASP A 13 -21.19 -9.40 5.40
C ASP A 13 -20.15 -9.80 4.32
N PRO A 14 -20.20 -11.01 3.73
CA PRO A 14 -19.18 -11.47 2.77
C PRO A 14 -18.99 -10.61 1.52
N HIS A 15 -19.96 -9.77 1.17
CA HIS A 15 -19.92 -8.93 -0.03
C HIS A 15 -19.89 -7.43 0.29
N ARG A 16 -19.96 -7.04 1.56
CA ARG A 16 -20.08 -5.63 1.98
C ARG A 16 -19.12 -5.27 3.10
N VAL A 17 -18.46 -4.13 2.90
CA VAL A 17 -17.61 -3.47 3.89
C VAL A 17 -18.09 -2.03 4.08
N ILE A 18 -18.08 -1.57 5.34
CA ILE A 18 -18.39 -0.19 5.72
C ILE A 18 -17.07 0.48 6.09
N VAL A 19 -16.77 1.60 5.44
CA VAL A 19 -15.54 2.38 5.67
C VAL A 19 -15.94 3.75 6.22
N THR A 20 -15.40 4.12 7.37
CA THR A 20 -15.70 5.42 8.02
C THR A 20 -14.46 6.30 8.04
N GLY A 21 -14.60 7.56 7.64
CA GLY A 21 -13.51 8.53 7.58
C GLY A 21 -13.93 9.96 7.88
N PRO A 22 -12.98 10.90 7.89
CA PRO A 22 -11.57 10.71 7.54
C PRO A 22 -10.77 10.01 8.64
N THR A 23 -9.90 9.07 8.25
CA THR A 23 -8.98 8.38 9.16
C THR A 23 -7.54 8.71 8.78
N LYS A 24 -6.74 9.16 9.75
CA LYS A 24 -5.30 9.41 9.54
C LYS A 24 -4.57 8.06 9.53
N LEU A 25 -4.20 7.60 8.34
CA LEU A 25 -3.42 6.38 8.19
C LEU A 25 -2.01 6.55 8.78
N ARG A 26 -1.47 5.46 9.31
CA ARG A 26 -0.14 5.38 9.90
C ARG A 26 0.73 4.45 9.06
N ALA A 27 2.02 4.75 9.07
CA ALA A 27 3.02 3.89 8.45
C ALA A 27 2.97 2.47 9.02
N GLU A 28 3.13 1.49 8.15
CA GLU A 28 3.09 0.08 8.51
C GLU A 28 3.96 -0.75 7.55
N LYS A 29 4.34 -1.95 7.98
CA LYS A 29 4.94 -2.98 7.13
C LYS A 29 3.82 -3.81 6.48
N LEU A 30 3.73 -3.75 5.16
CA LEU A 30 2.59 -4.26 4.39
C LEU A 30 3.09 -5.30 3.39
N PHE A 31 2.31 -6.37 3.21
CA PHE A 31 2.61 -7.40 2.22
C PHE A 31 1.62 -7.31 1.06
N CYS A 32 2.13 -7.23 -0.16
CA CYS A 32 1.31 -7.20 -1.36
C CYS A 32 0.82 -8.62 -1.72
N LYS A 33 -0.49 -8.83 -1.77
CA LYS A 33 -1.11 -10.13 -2.06
C LYS A 33 -1.49 -10.32 -3.53
N ASP A 34 -1.87 -9.24 -4.21
CA ASP A 34 -2.28 -9.25 -5.60
C ASP A 34 -2.02 -7.91 -6.28
N ILE A 35 -2.10 -7.89 -7.62
CA ILE A 35 -1.79 -6.74 -8.46
C ILE A 35 -2.62 -5.50 -8.08
N ARG A 36 -3.93 -5.65 -7.84
CA ARG A 36 -4.85 -4.52 -7.59
C ARG A 36 -4.74 -4.02 -6.17
N ALA A 37 -4.65 -4.93 -5.19
CA ALA A 37 -4.42 -4.57 -3.80
C ALA A 37 -3.08 -3.86 -3.63
N GLY A 38 -2.05 -4.24 -4.40
CA GLY A 38 -0.74 -3.61 -4.35
C GLY A 38 -0.76 -2.12 -4.66
N ILE A 39 -1.41 -1.70 -5.75
CA ILE A 39 -1.57 -0.27 -6.09
C ILE A 39 -2.29 0.48 -4.97
N SER A 40 -3.39 -0.11 -4.48
CA SER A 40 -4.20 0.48 -3.42
C SER A 40 -3.39 0.71 -2.14
N ILE A 41 -2.54 -0.25 -1.78
CA ILE A 41 -1.64 -0.17 -0.62
C ILE A 41 -0.53 0.87 -0.85
N ILE A 42 0.04 0.97 -2.05
CA ILE A 42 1.04 2.01 -2.38
C ILE A 42 0.43 3.39 -2.18
N LEU A 43 -0.77 3.64 -2.72
CA LEU A 43 -1.46 4.92 -2.54
C LEU A 43 -1.75 5.20 -1.06
N ALA A 44 -2.20 4.20 -0.30
CA ALA A 44 -2.44 4.34 1.13
C ALA A 44 -1.15 4.67 1.89
N ALA A 45 -0.03 4.03 1.53
CA ALA A 45 1.28 4.28 2.13
C ALA A 45 1.80 5.71 1.85
N LEU A 46 1.54 6.24 0.64
CA LEU A 46 1.94 7.61 0.28
C LEU A 46 1.21 8.68 1.08
N VAL A 47 -0.03 8.43 1.52
CA VAL A 47 -0.81 9.37 2.35
C VAL A 47 -0.65 9.14 3.85
N ALA A 48 -0.04 8.01 4.25
CA ALA A 48 0.13 7.65 5.64
C ALA A 48 1.18 8.53 6.33
N ARG A 49 1.02 8.74 7.63
CA ARG A 49 2.04 9.43 8.43
C ARG A 49 3.19 8.50 8.75
N GLY A 50 4.40 8.87 8.32
CA GLY A 50 5.64 8.11 8.51
C GLY A 50 6.08 7.38 7.25
N THR A 51 7.00 6.43 7.39
CA THR A 51 7.53 5.63 6.28
C THR A 51 6.96 4.20 6.33
N SER A 52 6.12 3.86 5.36
CA SER A 52 5.64 2.48 5.20
C SER A 52 6.64 1.64 4.42
N VAL A 53 6.67 0.34 4.68
CA VAL A 53 7.48 -0.64 3.92
C VAL A 53 6.55 -1.63 3.27
N ILE A 54 6.66 -1.80 1.95
CA ILE A 54 5.82 -2.74 1.19
C ILE A 54 6.70 -3.86 0.65
N GLU A 55 6.36 -5.10 1.00
CA GLU A 55 7.03 -6.32 0.55
C GLU A 55 6.24 -7.00 -0.58
N ASN A 56 6.94 -7.86 -1.34
CA ASN A 56 6.39 -8.62 -2.46
C ASN A 56 5.80 -7.74 -3.59
N VAL A 57 6.46 -6.61 -3.86
CA VAL A 57 5.99 -5.62 -4.85
C VAL A 57 6.10 -6.11 -6.29
N GLU A 58 6.92 -7.14 -6.54
CA GLU A 58 7.07 -7.84 -7.83
C GLU A 58 5.73 -8.38 -8.37
N VAL A 59 4.76 -8.68 -7.49
CA VAL A 59 3.41 -9.06 -7.91
C VAL A 59 2.75 -7.91 -8.66
N VAL A 60 2.91 -6.67 -8.20
CA VAL A 60 2.32 -5.47 -8.82
C VAL A 60 2.95 -5.19 -10.18
N GLU A 61 4.25 -5.41 -10.30
CA GLU A 61 5.01 -5.16 -11.53
C GLU A 61 4.55 -6.01 -12.71
N ARG A 62 3.95 -7.18 -12.46
CA ARG A 62 3.32 -8.02 -13.49
C ARG A 62 2.19 -7.32 -14.24
N GLY A 63 1.52 -6.36 -13.61
CA GLY A 63 0.44 -5.57 -14.22
C GLY A 63 0.78 -4.10 -14.47
N TYR A 64 1.85 -3.60 -13.84
CA TYR A 64 2.24 -2.19 -13.87
C TYR A 64 3.75 -2.03 -13.99
N GLU A 65 4.22 -1.84 -15.21
CA GLU A 65 5.64 -1.67 -15.48
C GLU A 65 6.19 -0.35 -14.90
N LYS A 66 7.39 -0.41 -14.32
CA LYS A 66 8.14 0.76 -13.82
C LYS A 66 7.34 1.61 -12.83
N ILE A 67 6.59 0.96 -11.96
CA ILE A 67 5.65 1.64 -11.06
C ILE A 67 6.32 2.66 -10.14
N VAL A 68 7.49 2.32 -9.60
CA VAL A 68 8.27 3.23 -8.73
C VAL A 68 8.66 4.49 -9.48
N GLU A 69 9.20 4.37 -10.70
CA GLU A 69 9.60 5.49 -11.55
C GLU A 69 8.41 6.38 -11.91
N ARG A 70 7.26 5.78 -12.22
CA ARG A 70 6.03 6.52 -12.53
C ARG A 70 5.55 7.33 -11.34
N PHE A 71 5.52 6.76 -10.14
CA PHE A 71 5.13 7.48 -8.93
C PHE A 71 6.13 8.58 -8.57
N GLN A 72 7.43 8.32 -8.71
CA GLN A 72 8.46 9.35 -8.53
C GLN A 72 8.30 10.49 -9.53
N GLY A 73 7.97 10.20 -10.80
CA GLY A 73 7.66 11.21 -11.82
C GLY A 73 6.44 12.08 -11.48
N LEU A 74 5.56 11.61 -10.61
CA LEU A 74 4.43 12.36 -10.06
C LEU A 74 4.77 13.10 -8.74
N GLY A 75 6.02 13.04 -8.29
CA GLY A 75 6.50 13.68 -7.07
C GLY A 75 6.34 12.84 -5.80
N ALA A 76 6.01 11.55 -5.91
CA ALA A 76 5.89 10.69 -4.76
C ALA A 76 7.27 10.32 -4.17
N GLU A 77 7.40 10.40 -2.85
CA GLU A 77 8.59 9.92 -2.13
C GLU A 77 8.50 8.41 -1.91
N ILE A 78 8.92 7.64 -2.93
CA ILE A 78 8.99 6.18 -2.89
C ILE A 78 10.32 5.70 -3.46
N ARG A 79 10.88 4.63 -2.91
CA ARG A 79 12.12 4.01 -3.39
C ARG A 79 12.01 2.50 -3.29
N ARG A 80 12.58 1.77 -4.26
CA ARG A 80 12.78 0.33 -4.12
C ARG A 80 14.00 0.10 -3.24
N LYS A 81 13.87 -0.80 -2.27
CA LYS A 81 14.99 -1.27 -1.45
C LYS A 81 15.07 -2.77 -1.63
N GLU A 82 16.24 -3.27 -2.02
CA GLU A 82 16.50 -4.71 -1.99
C GLU A 82 16.70 -5.14 -0.54
N SER A 83 16.06 -6.23 -0.14
CA SER A 83 16.44 -6.92 1.09
C SER A 83 17.78 -7.60 0.82
N LEU A 84 18.86 -7.01 1.34
CA LEU A 84 20.12 -7.71 1.54
C LEU A 84 19.86 -8.82 2.55
N ASN A 85 19.53 -10.02 2.06
CA ASN A 85 19.56 -11.22 2.87
C ASN A 85 21.04 -11.52 3.15
N GLY A 86 21.49 -11.20 4.36
CA GLY A 86 22.72 -11.71 4.95
C GLY A 86 22.42 -12.91 5.82
#